data_AF-A0A0Y6S0N4-F1
#
_entry.id   AF-A0A0Y6S0N4-F1
#
_cell.length_a   1.000
_cell.length_b   1.000
_cell.length_c   1.000
_cell.angle_alpha   90.00
_cell.angle_beta   90.00
_cell.angle_gamma   90.00
#
_symmetry.space_group_name_H-M   'P 1'
#
loop_
_entity.id
_entity.type
_entity.pdbx_description
1 polymer ?
#
loop_
_entity_poly.entity_id
_entity_poly.type
_entity_poly.pdbx_seq_one_letter_code
_entity_poly.pdbx_strand_id
1 'polypeptide(L)'
;MNMENYFSNLNLDIRTHKLGTFTDQKVTPDVLCAVAECIIEYIENIGEIFSINDIRYSDYAEYIATAVFKKPSIENAGSEYNKFFSQRRIRI
;
A
#
# COMPACT_ATOMS: atom_id res chain seq x y z
N MET A 1 11.45 3.54 -40.28
CA MET A 1 10.39 4.20 -39.51
C MET A 1 11.06 4.91 -38.35
N ASN A 2 11.04 6.25 -38.33
CA ASN A 2 11.75 7.03 -37.31
C ASN A 2 11.03 6.87 -35.96
N MET A 3 11.76 6.77 -34.84
CA MET A 3 11.15 6.56 -33.51
C MET A 3 10.12 7.65 -33.18
N GLU A 4 10.36 8.88 -33.63
CA GLU A 4 9.45 10.01 -33.49
C GLU A 4 8.07 9.75 -34.11
N ASN A 5 8.01 9.12 -35.28
CA ASN A 5 6.74 8.79 -35.96
C ASN A 5 5.99 7.64 -35.28
N TYR A 6 6.68 6.79 -34.51
CA TYR A 6 6.05 5.73 -33.75
C TYR A 6 5.38 6.30 -32.50
N PHE A 7 6.07 7.18 -31.77
CA PHE A 7 5.54 7.79 -30.54
C PHE A 7 4.51 8.89 -30.81
N SER A 8 4.54 9.55 -31.98
CA SER A 8 3.58 10.61 -32.32
C SER A 8 2.12 10.11 -32.41
N ASN A 9 1.91 8.81 -32.61
CA ASN A 9 0.59 8.20 -32.75
C ASN A 9 0.08 7.53 -31.46
N LEU A 10 0.88 7.54 -30.38
CA LEU A 10 0.51 6.93 -29.11
C LEU A 10 0.05 8.02 -28.14
N ASN A 11 -1.15 7.89 -27.60
CA ASN A 11 -1.56 8.69 -26.45
C ASN A 11 -0.90 8.10 -25.18
N LEU A 12 0.26 8.65 -24.83
CA LEU A 12 1.03 8.26 -23.64
C LEU A 12 0.57 9.00 -22.37
N ASP A 13 -0.51 9.77 -22.45
CA ASP A 13 -1.06 10.45 -21.27
C ASP A 13 -1.80 9.46 -20.36
N ILE A 14 -1.05 8.87 -19.44
CA ILE A 14 -1.53 7.95 -18.40
C ILE A 14 -2.66 8.53 -17.54
N ARG A 15 -2.85 9.86 -17.51
CA ARG A 15 -3.95 10.52 -16.77
C ARG A 15 -5.30 10.34 -17.47
N THR A 16 -5.30 10.14 -18.80
CA THR A 16 -6.52 9.94 -19.59
C THR A 16 -7.15 8.57 -19.36
N HIS A 17 -6.35 7.59 -18.94
CA HIS A 17 -6.79 6.20 -18.79
C HIS A 17 -7.57 5.91 -17.51
N LYS A 18 -7.68 6.85 -16.56
CA LYS A 18 -8.40 6.68 -15.27
C LYS A 18 -8.07 5.36 -14.53
N LEU A 19 -6.92 4.75 -14.79
CA LEU A 19 -6.39 3.58 -14.06
C LEU A 19 -5.79 4.03 -12.72
N GLY A 20 -6.50 4.94 -12.04
CA GLY A 20 -6.01 5.82 -11.00
C GLY A 20 -5.66 5.11 -9.70
N THR A 21 -4.52 4.42 -9.70
CA THR A 21 -3.72 4.21 -8.50
C THR A 21 -2.26 4.43 -8.87
N PHE A 22 -1.88 5.70 -8.97
CA PHE A 22 -0.46 6.07 -8.95
C PHE A 22 0.02 5.82 -7.52
N THR A 23 0.58 4.63 -7.29
CA THR A 23 1.37 4.37 -6.09
C THR A 23 2.50 5.40 -6.08
N ASP A 24 2.65 6.08 -4.95
CA ASP A 24 3.76 7.02 -4.75
C ASP A 24 5.09 6.28 -4.99
N GLN A 25 6.15 6.98 -5.41
CA GLN A 25 7.49 6.41 -5.63
C GLN A 25 8.04 5.66 -4.39
N LYS A 26 7.37 5.81 -3.23
CA LYS A 26 7.68 5.15 -1.96
C LYS A 26 6.78 3.96 -1.60
N VAL A 27 5.70 3.70 -2.34
CA VAL A 27 4.83 2.53 -2.13
C VAL A 27 5.29 1.42 -3.07
N THR A 28 6.09 0.51 -2.54
CA THR A 28 6.46 -0.72 -3.27
C THR A 28 5.26 -1.66 -3.32
N PRO A 29 5.15 -2.50 -4.37
CA PRO A 29 4.09 -3.52 -4.46
C PRO A 29 3.95 -4.37 -3.19
N ASP A 30 5.07 -4.65 -2.51
CA ASP A 30 5.11 -5.41 -1.26
C ASP A 30 4.30 -4.74 -0.14
N VAL A 31 4.34 -3.41 -0.03
CA VAL A 31 3.57 -2.66 0.97
C VAL A 31 2.08 -2.72 0.67
N LEU A 32 1.69 -2.69 -0.61
CA LEU A 32 0.29 -2.83 -1.00
C LEU A 32 -0.23 -4.25 -0.70
N CYS A 33 0.54 -5.28 -1.05
CA CYS A 33 0.21 -6.67 -0.74
C CYS A 33 0.07 -6.90 0.77
N ALA A 34 1.01 -6.39 1.56
CA ALA A 34 0.97 -6.46 3.02
C ALA A 34 -0.32 -5.87 3.61
N VAL A 35 -0.74 -4.69 3.15
CA VAL A 35 -1.99 -4.08 3.61
C VAL A 35 -3.21 -4.89 3.18
N ALA A 36 -3.21 -5.43 1.96
CA ALA A 36 -4.30 -6.28 1.47
C ALA A 36 -4.43 -7.57 2.29
N GLU A 37 -3.32 -8.20 2.65
CA GLU A 37 -3.32 -9.38 3.53
C GLU A 37 -3.90 -9.06 4.91
N CYS A 38 -3.55 -7.90 5.49
CA CYS A 38 -4.12 -7.47 6.76
C CYS A 38 -5.64 -7.24 6.69
N ILE A 39 -6.15 -6.77 5.56
CA ILE A 39 -7.60 -6.60 5.34
C ILE A 39 -8.30 -7.95 5.23
N ILE A 40 -7.72 -8.88 4.45
CA ILE A 40 -8.28 -10.23 4.28
C ILE A 40 -8.35 -10.94 5.63
N GLU A 41 -7.25 -10.92 6.39
CA GLU A 41 -7.19 -11.53 7.73
C GLU A 41 -8.25 -10.94 8.67
N TYR A 42 -8.41 -9.61 8.67
CA TYR A 42 -9.40 -8.96 9.50
C TYR A 42 -10.84 -9.37 9.13
N ILE A 43 -11.15 -9.43 7.83
CA ILE A 43 -12.48 -9.84 7.36
C ILE A 43 -12.77 -11.29 7.73
N GLU A 44 -11.78 -12.18 7.60
CA GLU A 44 -11.94 -13.60 7.90
C GLU A 44 -12.10 -13.89 9.40
N ASN A 45 -11.40 -13.14 10.27
CA ASN A 45 -11.36 -13.43 11.70
C ASN A 45 -12.23 -12.52 12.59
N ILE A 46 -12.54 -11.30 12.14
CA ILE A 46 -13.22 -10.28 12.96
C ILE A 46 -14.54 -9.85 12.33
N GLY A 47 -14.53 -9.40 11.08
CA GLY A 47 -15.76 -9.04 10.35
C GLY A 47 -15.57 -8.04 9.21
N GLU A 48 -16.65 -7.82 8.46
CA GLU A 48 -16.62 -7.08 7.18
C GLU A 48 -16.50 -5.55 7.33
N ILE A 49 -16.73 -5.00 8.52
CA ILE A 49 -16.67 -3.56 8.77
C ILE A 49 -15.42 -3.25 9.59
N PHE A 50 -14.54 -2.43 9.03
CA PHE A 50 -13.31 -1.98 9.66
C PHE A 50 -13.03 -0.51 9.37
N SER A 51 -12.31 0.12 10.30
CA SER A 51 -11.66 1.40 10.10
C SER A 51 -10.18 1.18 9.77
N ILE A 52 -9.54 2.24 9.27
CA ILE A 52 -8.09 2.21 9.00
C ILE A 52 -7.25 1.90 10.25
N ASN A 53 -7.75 2.27 11.44
CA ASN A 53 -7.05 2.00 12.70
C ASN A 53 -7.18 0.53 13.10
N ASP A 54 -8.30 -0.11 12.79
CA ASP A 54 -8.51 -1.52 13.13
C ASP A 54 -7.56 -2.42 12.35
N ILE A 55 -7.28 -2.08 11.09
CA ILE A 55 -6.26 -2.77 10.28
C ILE A 55 -4.84 -2.38 10.71
N ARG A 56 -4.59 -1.10 10.98
CA ARG A 56 -3.24 -0.61 11.32
C ARG A 56 -2.71 -1.17 12.63
N TYR A 57 -3.56 -1.27 13.64
CA TYR A 57 -3.20 -1.74 14.97
C TYR A 57 -3.59 -3.21 15.21
N SER A 58 -3.87 -3.98 14.16
CA SER A 58 -4.10 -5.40 14.31
C SER A 58 -2.80 -6.13 14.66
N ASP A 59 -2.91 -7.21 15.43
CA ASP A 59 -1.80 -8.10 15.76
C ASP A 59 -1.14 -8.65 14.47
N TYR A 60 -1.95 -8.86 13.43
CA TYR A 60 -1.47 -9.30 12.13
C TYR A 60 -0.65 -8.24 11.39
N ALA A 61 -1.02 -6.96 11.50
CA ALA A 61 -0.22 -5.87 10.92
C ALA A 61 1.14 -5.73 11.62
N GLU A 62 1.21 -5.97 12.93
CA GLU A 62 2.49 -6.06 13.66
C GLU A 62 3.33 -7.24 13.18
N TYR A 63 2.70 -8.40 12.99
CA TYR A 63 3.36 -9.58 12.43
C TYR A 63 3.94 -9.30 11.04
N ILE A 64 3.16 -8.73 10.13
CA ILE A 64 3.61 -8.39 8.76
C ILE A 64 4.76 -7.36 8.80
N ALA A 65 4.65 -6.31 9.62
CA ALA A 65 5.70 -5.31 9.76
C ALA A 65 7.03 -5.91 10.28
N THR A 66 6.94 -6.86 11.20
CA THR A 66 8.12 -7.50 11.82
C THR A 66 8.69 -8.62 10.94
N ALA A 67 7.84 -9.47 10.37
CA ALA A 67 8.23 -10.65 9.59
C ALA A 67 8.66 -10.30 8.16
N VAL A 68 7.88 -9.44 7.48
CA VAL A 68 8.11 -9.10 6.06
C VAL A 68 9.09 -7.93 5.95
N PHE A 69 8.89 -6.87 6.75
CA PHE A 69 9.70 -5.65 6.66
C PHE A 69 10.85 -5.60 7.68
N LYS A 70 11.02 -6.63 8.52
CA LYS A 70 12.07 -6.73 9.54
C LYS A 70 12.15 -5.48 10.43
N LYS A 71 11.02 -4.81 10.66
CA LYS A 71 10.96 -3.65 11.53
C LYS A 71 10.93 -4.09 13.00
N PRO A 72 11.52 -3.30 13.92
CA PRO A 72 11.41 -3.55 15.35
C PRO A 72 9.94 -3.41 15.82
N SER A 73 9.58 -4.13 16.89
CA SER A 73 8.22 -4.20 17.43
C SER A 73 7.64 -2.82 17.76
N ILE A 74 6.29 -2.72 17.71
CA ILE A 74 5.54 -1.46 17.80
C ILE A 74 5.83 -0.72 19.11
N GLU A 75 6.08 -1.45 20.20
CA GLU A 75 6.38 -0.90 21.54
C GLU A 75 7.59 0.04 21.58
N ASN A 76 8.55 -0.10 20.65
CA ASN A 76 9.77 0.73 20.64
C ASN A 76 9.83 1.74 19.48
N ALA A 77 8.89 1.70 18.53
CA ALA A 77 9.02 2.40 17.25
C ALA A 77 7.72 3.03 16.70
N GLY A 78 6.83 3.51 17.58
CA GLY A 78 5.56 4.14 17.17
C GLY A 78 5.68 5.29 16.16
N SER A 79 6.82 6.00 16.11
CA SER A 79 7.08 7.06 15.13
C SER A 79 7.44 6.52 13.72
N GLU A 80 7.99 5.32 13.62
CA GLU A 80 8.40 4.70 12.35
C GLU A 80 7.25 3.91 11.71
N TYR A 81 6.45 3.24 12.54
CA TYR A 81 5.17 2.65 12.15
C TYR A 81 4.19 3.73 11.70
N ASN A 82 4.21 4.89 12.37
CA ASN A 82 3.48 6.04 11.88
C ASN A 82 3.94 6.45 10.48
N LYS A 83 5.24 6.46 10.17
CA LYS A 83 5.70 6.75 8.79
C LYS A 83 5.29 5.68 7.78
N PHE A 84 5.30 4.39 8.15
CA PHE A 84 4.93 3.29 7.26
C PHE A 84 3.46 3.40 6.80
N PHE A 85 2.54 3.60 7.75
CA PHE A 85 1.10 3.71 7.44
C PHE A 85 0.64 5.14 7.12
N SER A 86 1.46 6.17 7.40
CA SER A 86 1.19 7.55 6.97
C SER A 86 1.88 7.92 5.64
N GLN A 87 2.52 6.96 4.97
CA GLN A 87 2.95 7.12 3.58
C GLN A 87 1.70 7.33 2.72
N ARG A 88 1.49 8.60 2.38
CA ARG A 88 0.29 9.13 1.74
C ARG A 88 -0.05 8.35 0.47
N ARG A 89 -1.31 7.87 0.43
CA ARG A 89 -2.07 7.36 -0.73
C ARG A 89 -2.28 5.84 -0.84
N ILE A 90 -2.48 5.14 0.27
CA ILE A 90 -3.46 4.05 0.28
C ILE A 90 -4.77 4.65 0.82
N ARG A 91 -5.65 5.08 -0.09
CA ARG A 91 -7.05 5.34 0.26
C ARG A 91 -7.75 4.00 0.15
N ILE A 92 -8.03 3.38 1.29
CA ILE A 92 -9.05 2.33 1.39
C ILE A 92 -10.40 3.03 1.43
#